data_AF-A0A833AQU9-F1
#
_entry.id   AF-A0A833AQU9-F1
#
_cell.length_a   1.000
_cell.length_b   1.000
_cell.length_c   1.000
_cell.angle_alpha   90.00
_cell.angle_beta   90.00
_cell.angle_gamma   90.00
#
_symmetry.space_group_name_H-M   'P 1'
#
loop_
_entity.id
_entity.type
_entity.pdbx_description
1 polymer ?
#
loop_
_entity_poly.entity_id
_entity_poly.type
_entity_poly.pdbx_seq_one_letter_code
_entity_poly.pdbx_strand_id
1 'polypeptide(L)'
;LTLRGLVLPVGGIKEKVLAAKRAGIDKVILPEKNKKDLDDVPEEIRASMKFSFISETDEAIKHALLTKSAKKRIKKRNNAG
;
A
#
# COMPACT_ATOMS: atom_id res chain seq x y z
N LEU A 1 13.79 6.24 2.77
CA LEU A 1 13.69 7.27 1.71
C LEU A 1 14.93 8.16 1.75
N THR A 2 15.27 8.81 0.64
CA THR A 2 16.40 9.76 0.56
C THR A 2 15.91 11.20 0.65
N LEU A 3 16.82 12.16 0.89
CA LEU A 3 16.49 13.59 0.84
C LEU A 3 16.02 14.06 -0.55
N ARG A 4 16.31 13.31 -1.62
CA ARG A 4 15.81 13.57 -2.98
C ARG A 4 14.47 12.90 -3.27
N GLY A 5 13.83 12.29 -2.27
CA GLY A 5 12.53 11.64 -2.43
C GLY A 5 12.56 10.22 -2.99
N LEU A 6 13.73 9.68 -3.34
CA LEU A 6 13.84 8.29 -3.83
C LEU A 6 13.48 7.27 -2.73
N VAL A 7 12.71 6.27 -3.13
CA VAL A 7 12.32 5.11 -2.31
C VAL A 7 13.35 4.00 -2.49
N LEU A 8 13.93 3.58 -1.38
CA LEU A 8 14.96 2.54 -1.34
C LEU A 8 14.33 1.18 -1.04
N PRO A 9 14.94 0.08 -1.53
CA PRO A 9 14.47 -1.25 -1.21
C PRO A 9 14.63 -1.53 0.28
N VAL A 10 13.76 -2.38 0.82
CA VAL A 10 13.79 -2.81 2.21
C VAL A 10 13.74 -4.33 2.29
N GLY A 11 14.39 -4.91 3.30
CA GLY A 11 14.30 -6.34 3.59
C GLY A 11 13.01 -6.73 4.32
N GLY A 12 12.76 -8.04 4.40
CA GLY A 12 11.68 -8.62 5.19
C GLY A 12 10.28 -8.34 4.64
N ILE A 13 10.12 -8.37 3.32
CA ILE A 13 8.83 -8.08 2.65
C ILE A 13 7.78 -9.11 3.04
N LYS A 14 8.14 -10.39 3.06
CA LYS A 14 7.25 -11.49 3.41
C LYS A 14 6.64 -11.33 4.80
N GLU A 15 7.48 -11.06 5.80
CA GLU A 15 7.09 -10.89 7.19
C GLU A 15 6.20 -9.66 7.36
N LYS A 16 6.54 -8.55 6.70
CA LYS A 16 5.75 -7.30 6.73
C LYS A 16 4.37 -7.48 6.11
N VAL A 17 4.28 -8.16 4.97
CA VAL A 17 2.99 -8.42 4.30
C VAL A 17 2.13 -9.36 5.14
N LEU A 18 2.71 -10.42 5.72
CA LEU A 18 1.99 -11.34 6.59
C LEU A 18 1.48 -10.66 7.86
N ALA A 19 2.30 -9.78 8.47
CA ALA A 19 1.89 -8.97 9.62
C ALA A 19 0.75 -8.02 9.24
N ALA A 20 0.83 -7.36 8.09
CA ALA A 20 -0.23 -6.48 7.59
C ALA A 20 -1.55 -7.25 7.39
N LYS A 21 -1.51 -8.45 6.79
CA LYS A 21 -2.69 -9.30 6.64
C LYS A 21 -3.31 -9.69 7.99
N ARG A 22 -2.47 -10.08 8.96
CA ARG A 22 -2.92 -10.41 10.32
C ARG A 22 -3.54 -9.22 11.05
N ALA A 23 -3.07 -8.01 10.77
CA ALA A 23 -3.63 -6.77 11.28
C ALA A 23 -4.91 -6.31 10.54
N GLY A 24 -5.39 -7.07 9.55
CA GLY A 24 -6.57 -6.71 8.76
C GLY A 24 -6.34 -5.55 7.78
N ILE A 25 -5.08 -5.21 7.48
CA ILE A 25 -4.74 -4.19 6.49
C ILE A 25 -4.99 -4.77 5.10
N ASP A 26 -5.72 -4.03 4.26
CA ASP A 26 -6.09 -4.46 2.92
C ASP A 26 -5.18 -3.87 1.83
N LYS A 27 -4.41 -2.83 2.15
CA LYS A 27 -3.56 -2.10 1.20
C LYS A 27 -2.15 -1.91 1.72
N VAL A 28 -1.16 -2.26 0.89
CA VAL A 28 0.27 -2.12 1.19
C VAL A 28 0.97 -1.35 0.08
N ILE A 29 1.79 -0.38 0.44
CA ILE A 29 2.64 0.38 -0.48
C ILE A 29 4.07 -0.11 -0.31
N LEU A 30 4.72 -0.54 -1.40
CA LEU A 30 6.07 -1.12 -1.39
C LEU A 30 6.99 -0.41 -2.38
N PRO A 31 8.32 -0.44 -2.15
CA PRO A 31 9.27 0.01 -3.16
C PRO A 31 9.16 -0.82 -4.44
N GLU A 32 9.30 -0.19 -5.61
CA GLU A 32 9.28 -0.88 -6.90
C GLU A 32 10.36 -1.98 -6.99
N LYS A 33 11.54 -1.70 -6.43
CA LYS A 33 12.65 -2.66 -6.37
C LYS A 33 12.32 -3.92 -5.56
N ASN A 34 11.33 -3.87 -4.68
CA ASN A 34 10.88 -5.01 -3.89
C ASN A 34 9.77 -5.84 -4.56
N LYS A 35 9.37 -5.51 -5.78
CA LYS A 35 8.30 -6.22 -6.49
C LYS A 35 8.60 -7.72 -6.68
N LYS A 36 9.87 -8.09 -6.81
CA LYS A 36 10.30 -9.51 -6.94
C LYS A 36 10.19 -10.28 -5.62
N ASP A 37 10.41 -9.63 -4.47
CA ASP A 37 10.33 -10.27 -3.15
C ASP A 37 8.90 -10.67 -2.77
N LEU A 38 7.91 -10.15 -3.49
CA LEU A 38 6.52 -10.55 -3.34
C LEU A 38 6.25 -11.97 -3.84
N ASP A 39 7.10 -12.53 -4.69
CA ASP A 39 6.95 -13.91 -5.14
C ASP A 39 7.11 -14.92 -4.00
N ASP A 40 7.78 -14.53 -2.90
CA ASP A 40 7.89 -15.32 -1.67
C ASP A 40 6.63 -15.28 -0.78
N VAL A 41 5.66 -14.43 -1.12
CA VAL A 41 4.38 -14.29 -0.42
C VAL A 41 3.35 -15.25 -1.03
N PRO A 42 2.65 -16.07 -0.21
CA PRO A 42 1.60 -16.95 -0.69
C PRO A 42 0.56 -16.23 -1.56
N GLU A 43 0.14 -16.88 -2.66
CA GLU A 43 -0.79 -16.31 -3.63
C GLU A 43 -2.12 -15.89 -3.00
N GLU A 44 -2.66 -16.67 -2.06
CA GLU A 44 -3.88 -16.33 -1.33
C GLU A 44 -3.80 -14.96 -0.63
N ILE A 45 -2.65 -14.67 -0.02
CA ILE A 45 -2.40 -13.39 0.64
C ILE A 45 -2.28 -12.28 -0.41
N ARG A 46 -1.52 -12.54 -1.48
CA ARG A 46 -1.32 -11.58 -2.58
C ARG A 46 -2.65 -11.20 -3.25
N ALA A 47 -3.52 -12.16 -3.50
CA ALA A 47 -4.82 -11.96 -4.10
C ALA A 47 -5.79 -11.19 -3.18
N SER A 48 -5.63 -11.35 -1.87
CA SER A 48 -6.51 -10.72 -0.88
C SER A 48 -6.13 -9.29 -0.48
N MET A 49 -5.00 -8.77 -0.97
CA MET A 49 -4.47 -7.45 -0.62
C MET A 49 -4.17 -6.62 -1.86
N LYS A 50 -4.21 -5.29 -1.72
CA LYS A 50 -3.87 -4.33 -2.78
C LYS A 50 -2.44 -3.84 -2.60
N PHE A 51 -1.58 -4.15 -3.57
CA PHE A 51 -0.21 -3.68 -3.59
C PHE A 51 -0.08 -2.47 -4.51
N SER A 52 0.62 -1.44 -4.06
CA SER A 52 1.05 -0.30 -4.89
C SER A 52 2.56 -0.19 -4.81
N PHE A 53 3.22 -0.13 -5.96
CA PHE A 53 4.67 -0.03 -6.04
C PHE A 53 5.07 1.40 -6.39
N ILE A 54 6.07 1.93 -5.68
CA ILE A 54 6.50 3.31 -5.85
C ILE A 54 8.02 3.41 -5.97
N SER A 55 8.47 4.42 -6.71
CA SER A 55 9.88 4.76 -6.89
C SER A 55 10.23 6.07 -6.17
N GLU A 56 9.26 6.97 -6.06
CA GLU A 56 9.36 8.27 -5.40
C GLU A 56 8.35 8.43 -4.27
N THR A 57 8.70 9.26 -3.28
CA THR A 57 7.88 9.45 -2.07
C THR A 57 6.54 10.13 -2.35
N ASP A 58 6.47 11.00 -3.36
CA ASP A 58 5.25 11.71 -3.75
C ASP A 58 4.14 10.76 -4.21
N GLU A 59 4.51 9.62 -4.80
CA GLU A 59 3.56 8.57 -5.16
C GLU A 59 2.89 7.97 -3.93
N ALA A 60 3.64 7.79 -2.82
CA ALA A 60 3.10 7.30 -1.55
C ALA A 60 1.99 8.22 -1.03
N ILE A 61 2.21 9.53 -1.10
CA ILE A 61 1.25 10.55 -0.66
C ILE A 61 -0.04 10.45 -1.48
N LYS A 62 0.08 10.30 -2.80
CA LYS A 62 -1.09 10.13 -3.69
C LYS A 62 -1.87 8.85 -3.39
N HIS A 63 -1.18 7.77 -3.01
CA HIS A 63 -1.83 6.50 -2.65
C HIS A 63 -2.43 6.50 -1.23
N ALA A 64 -1.87 7.27 -0.30
CA ALA A 64 -2.28 7.28 1.10
C ALA A 64 -3.37 8.33 1.42
N LEU A 65 -3.37 9.48 0.73
CA LEU A 65 -4.31 10.55 1.03
C LEU A 65 -5.63 10.42 0.26
N LEU A 66 -6.74 10.65 0.98
CA LEU A 66 -8.06 10.83 0.37
C LEU A 66 -8.12 12.19 -0.33
N THR A 67 -8.38 12.21 -1.63
CA THR A 67 -8.65 13.47 -2.34
C THR A 67 -9.96 14.10 -1.81
N LYS A 68 -10.06 15.44 -1.85
CA LYS A 68 -11.26 16.18 -1.39
C LYS A 68 -12.56 15.64 -2.01
N SER A 69 -12.51 15.11 -3.23
CA SER A 69 -13.65 14.48 -3.92
C SER A 69 -14.09 13.15 -3.30
N ALA A 70 -13.16 12.34 -2.80
CA ALA A 70 -13.48 11.09 -2.09
C ALA A 70 -14.23 11.37 -0.76
N LYS A 71 -13.89 12.48 -0.08
CA LYS A 71 -14.57 12.93 1.15
C LYS A 71 -16.07 13.20 0.93
N LYS A 72 -16.46 13.69 -0.25
CA LYS A 72 -17.87 13.96 -0.62
C LYS A 72 -18.66 12.66 -0.83
N ARG A 73 -18.03 11.59 -1.34
CA ARG A 73 -18.67 10.28 -1.59
C ARG A 73 -18.83 9.47 -0.30
N ILE A 74 -17.87 9.55 0.63
CA ILE A 74 -17.98 8.94 1.98
C ILE A 74 -19.11 9.59 2.77
N LYS A 75 -19.20 10.94 2.76
CA LYS A 75 -20.28 11.66 3.46
C LYS A 75 -21.68 11.35 2.92
N LYS A 76 -21.83 11.04 1.62
CA LYS A 76 -23.12 10.67 1.01
C LYS A 76 -23.56 9.24 1.36
N ARG A 77 -22.63 8.29 1.57
CA ARG A 77 -22.95 6.92 1.99
C ARG A 77 -23.41 6.83 3.45
N ASN A 78 -22.91 7.70 4.32
CA ASN A 78 -23.25 7.69 5.74
C ASN A 78 -24.58 8.42 6.07
N ASN A 79 -25.18 9.10 5.09
CA ASN A 79 -26.47 9.79 5.22
C ASN A 79 -27.62 9.03 4.55
N ALA A 80 -27.40 7.79 4.12
CA ALA A 80 -28.36 6.99 3.35
C ALA A 80 -28.78 5.67 4.03
N GLY A 81 -28.61 5.57 5.35
CA GLY A 81 -29.02 4.42 6.15
C GLY A 81 -29.02 4.75 7.64
#